data_AF-A0A920PLB3-F1
#
_entry.id   AF-A0A920PLB3-F1
#
_cell.length_a   1.000
_cell.length_b   1.000
_cell.length_c   1.000
_cell.angle_alpha   90.00
_cell.angle_beta   90.00
_cell.angle_gamma   90.00
#
_symmetry.space_group_name_H-M   'P 1'
#
loop_
_entity.id
_entity.type
_entity.pdbx_description
1 polymer ?
#
loop_
_entity_poly.entity_id
_entity_poly.type
_entity_poly.pdbx_seq_one_letter_code
_entity_poly.pdbx_strand_id
1 'polypeptide(L)'
;MTAISRRLRSREWFDIPGDPSATATHIERYTNFGISAAKLRSGSPIIGIAQTGSDLVPCNRIHVDLVRRIRDGIREAGGIALEFPVHPIQESGKRPTAALDRNLQYLSLVEVLFGYPLDGVVLTTGCDKTTPAMLMGAATVDIPAIALSGGPMLNGYWRGKLAGSGTILWEARKLLAEGEIDDEEFIQLVADATPSPGHCNTMGTATTMNSLAEAWACPCRAAPPFQRHTKSAPKLPIKPAVEL
;
A
#
# COMPACT_ATOMS: atom_id res chain seq x y z
N MET A 1 -26.89 5.49 -17.28
CA MET A 1 -27.03 5.43 -15.81
C MET A 1 -26.89 6.85 -15.30
N THR A 2 -27.97 7.39 -14.73
CA THR A 2 -28.08 8.77 -14.26
C THR A 2 -27.10 9.02 -13.13
N ALA A 3 -26.07 9.84 -13.38
CA ALA A 3 -25.17 10.33 -12.35
C ALA A 3 -25.96 11.27 -11.43
N ILE A 4 -26.52 10.72 -10.35
CA ILE A 4 -26.88 11.54 -9.20
C ILE A 4 -25.56 12.13 -8.71
N SER A 5 -25.32 13.41 -8.94
CA SER A 5 -24.16 14.14 -8.43
C SER A 5 -24.25 14.17 -6.91
N ARG A 6 -23.77 13.10 -6.25
CA ARG A 6 -23.70 13.03 -4.80
C ARG A 6 -22.62 14.01 -4.36
N ARG A 7 -22.98 14.98 -3.52
CA ARG A 7 -22.02 15.88 -2.88
C ARG A 7 -21.00 15.03 -2.11
N LEU A 8 -19.75 15.08 -2.54
CA LEU A 8 -18.66 14.32 -1.93
C LEU A 8 -18.28 14.93 -0.57
N ARG A 9 -17.76 14.12 0.35
CA ARG A 9 -17.44 14.56 1.71
C ARG A 9 -16.33 15.62 1.76
N SER A 10 -15.40 15.60 0.80
CA SER A 10 -14.36 16.63 0.66
C SER A 10 -14.92 18.04 0.48
N ARG A 11 -16.20 18.18 0.08
CA ARG A 11 -16.86 19.49 -0.03
C ARG A 11 -17.08 20.16 1.32
N GLU A 12 -17.11 19.41 2.42
CA GLU A 12 -17.21 19.95 3.77
C GLU A 12 -15.91 20.66 4.22
N TRP A 13 -14.83 20.54 3.43
CA TRP A 13 -13.59 21.31 3.60
C TRP A 13 -13.41 22.33 2.48
N PHE A 14 -13.56 21.89 1.23
CA PHE A 14 -13.16 22.68 0.07
C PHE A 14 -14.28 23.48 -0.58
N ASP A 15 -15.54 23.36 -0.15
CA ASP A 15 -16.66 24.14 -0.69
C ASP A 15 -17.80 24.29 0.34
N ILE A 16 -17.49 24.98 1.45
CA ILE A 16 -18.41 25.19 2.57
C ILE A 16 -19.41 26.30 2.21
N PRO A 17 -20.72 26.02 2.09
CA PRO A 17 -21.70 27.03 1.71
C PRO A 17 -21.81 28.13 2.76
N GLY A 18 -21.69 29.39 2.33
CA GLY A 18 -21.85 30.54 3.23
C GLY A 18 -20.65 30.85 4.13
N ASP A 19 -19.58 30.06 4.11
CA ASP A 19 -18.35 30.31 4.86
C ASP A 19 -17.10 30.31 3.96
N PRO A 20 -16.85 31.42 3.23
CA PRO A 20 -15.66 31.55 2.40
C PRO A 20 -14.37 31.60 3.22
N SER A 21 -14.43 32.02 4.49
CA SER A 21 -13.24 32.09 5.35
C SER A 21 -12.77 30.69 5.71
N ALA A 22 -13.65 29.81 6.19
CA ALA A 22 -13.31 28.43 6.50
C ALA A 22 -12.85 27.67 5.25
N THR A 23 -13.53 27.86 4.12
CA THR A 23 -13.13 27.27 2.84
C THR A 23 -11.71 27.71 2.43
N ALA A 24 -11.40 29.01 2.55
CA ALA A 24 -10.07 29.54 2.25
C ALA A 24 -9.00 28.96 3.17
N THR A 25 -9.28 28.83 4.47
CA THR A 25 -8.37 28.23 5.46
C THR A 25 -8.04 26.77 5.12
N HIS A 26 -9.02 25.97 4.69
CA HIS A 26 -8.75 24.59 4.30
C HIS A 26 -7.98 24.48 2.99
N ILE A 27 -8.17 25.40 2.05
CA ILE A 27 -7.52 25.35 0.73
C ILE A 27 -6.08 25.87 0.77
N GLU A 28 -5.76 26.89 1.58
CA GLU A 28 -4.51 27.66 1.44
C GLU A 28 -3.24 26.78 1.38
N ARG A 29 -3.11 25.80 2.27
CA ARG A 29 -1.91 24.95 2.33
C ARG A 29 -1.84 23.91 1.23
N TYR A 30 -2.96 23.49 0.65
CA TYR A 30 -2.93 22.60 -0.51
C TYR A 30 -2.51 23.32 -1.80
N THR A 31 -2.64 24.65 -1.84
CA THR A 31 -2.19 25.44 -3.00
C THR A 31 -0.68 25.68 -3.05
N ASN A 32 0.02 25.52 -1.93
CA ASN A 32 1.45 25.86 -1.84
C ASN A 32 2.38 24.88 -2.60
N PHE A 33 1.90 23.69 -2.96
CA PHE A 33 2.67 22.66 -3.69
C PHE A 33 2.08 22.33 -5.07
N GLY A 34 1.22 23.21 -5.61
CA GLY A 34 0.84 23.19 -7.03
C GLY A 34 -0.56 22.66 -7.36
N ILE A 35 -1.45 22.46 -6.39
CA ILE A 35 -2.88 22.20 -6.67
C ILE A 35 -3.63 23.54 -6.67
N SER A 36 -4.26 23.92 -7.78
CA SER A 36 -5.00 25.19 -7.81
C SER A 36 -6.25 25.15 -6.93
N ALA A 37 -6.62 26.30 -6.34
CA ALA A 37 -7.86 26.44 -5.59
C ALA A 37 -9.09 26.05 -6.44
N ALA A 38 -9.11 26.45 -7.72
CA ALA A 38 -10.16 26.07 -8.67
C ALA A 38 -10.26 24.53 -8.83
N LYS A 39 -9.13 23.82 -8.88
CA LYS A 39 -9.13 22.36 -8.98
C LYS A 39 -9.66 21.72 -7.69
N LEU A 40 -9.25 22.18 -6.51
CA LEU A 40 -9.78 21.68 -5.22
C LEU A 40 -11.30 21.90 -5.10
N ARG A 41 -11.82 22.98 -5.69
CA ARG A 41 -13.25 23.34 -5.70
C ARG A 41 -14.07 22.74 -6.84
N SER A 42 -13.44 22.07 -7.80
CA SER A 42 -14.10 21.57 -9.03
C SER A 42 -15.13 20.45 -8.84
N GLY A 43 -15.27 19.90 -7.63
CA GLY A 43 -16.08 18.71 -7.37
C GLY A 43 -15.41 17.39 -7.78
N SER A 44 -14.16 17.43 -8.27
CA SER A 44 -13.36 16.22 -8.50
C SER A 44 -13.17 15.45 -7.18
N PRO A 45 -13.26 14.11 -7.18
CA PRO A 45 -13.03 13.32 -5.97
C PRO A 45 -11.57 13.43 -5.51
N ILE A 46 -11.38 13.55 -4.21
CA ILE A 46 -10.06 13.54 -3.56
C ILE A 46 -9.71 12.12 -3.16
N ILE A 47 -8.74 11.51 -3.84
CA ILE A 47 -8.34 10.13 -3.59
C ILE A 47 -7.04 10.11 -2.77
N GLY A 48 -7.14 9.54 -1.58
CA GLY A 48 -5.99 9.26 -0.73
C GLY A 48 -5.16 8.11 -1.28
N ILE A 49 -3.84 8.19 -1.15
CA ILE A 49 -2.93 7.05 -1.37
C ILE A 49 -2.25 6.78 -0.04
N ALA A 50 -2.70 5.73 0.65
CA ALA A 50 -2.16 5.35 1.93
C ALA A 50 -0.86 4.56 1.71
N GLN A 51 0.27 5.26 1.86
CA GLN A 51 1.62 4.80 1.52
C GLN A 51 2.24 3.98 2.65
N THR A 52 2.53 2.71 2.38
CA THR A 52 3.16 1.78 3.32
C THR A 52 4.65 1.55 3.06
N GLY A 53 5.17 1.99 1.91
CA GLY A 53 6.57 1.85 1.54
C GLY A 53 7.47 2.89 2.22
N SER A 54 8.61 2.44 2.71
CA SER A 54 9.71 3.28 3.21
C SER A 54 11.01 2.47 3.22
N ASP A 55 12.14 3.12 3.49
CA ASP A 55 13.41 2.41 3.69
C ASP A 55 13.37 1.47 4.91
N LEU A 56 12.51 1.75 5.90
CA LEU A 56 12.28 0.88 7.06
C LEU A 56 11.45 -0.37 6.72
N VAL A 57 10.64 -0.32 5.66
CA VAL A 57 9.71 -1.38 5.25
C VAL A 57 10.08 -1.89 3.86
N PRO A 58 11.17 -2.68 3.71
CA PRO A 58 11.66 -3.13 2.41
C PRO A 58 10.62 -3.95 1.63
N CYS A 59 9.75 -4.70 2.31
CA CYS A 59 8.68 -5.47 1.68
C CYS A 59 7.68 -4.61 0.90
N ASN A 60 7.46 -3.36 1.34
CA ASN A 60 6.49 -2.44 0.73
C ASN A 60 7.18 -1.29 -0.01
N ARG A 61 8.51 -1.20 0.05
CA ARG A 61 9.30 -0.10 -0.52
C ARG A 61 9.04 0.12 -2.01
N ILE A 62 8.65 -0.93 -2.73
CA ILE A 62 8.21 -0.82 -4.13
C ILE A 62 7.13 0.24 -4.36
N HIS A 63 6.29 0.51 -3.36
CA HIS A 63 5.23 1.53 -3.44
C HIS A 63 5.76 2.97 -3.48
N VAL A 64 7.01 3.21 -3.09
CA VAL A 64 7.69 4.51 -3.28
C VAL A 64 7.87 4.81 -4.78
N ASP A 65 8.03 3.77 -5.60
CA ASP A 65 8.13 3.92 -7.06
C ASP A 65 6.74 3.86 -7.72
N LEU A 66 5.87 2.95 -7.26
CA LEU A 66 4.53 2.76 -7.84
C LEU A 66 3.60 3.95 -7.62
N VAL A 67 3.78 4.72 -6.54
CA VAL A 67 2.89 5.85 -6.22
C VAL A 67 2.79 6.88 -7.35
N ARG A 68 3.86 7.06 -8.14
CA ARG A 68 3.82 7.94 -9.32
C ARG A 68 2.75 7.50 -10.31
N ARG A 69 2.68 6.20 -10.59
CA ARG A 69 1.70 5.62 -11.49
C ARG A 69 0.30 5.65 -10.90
N ILE A 70 0.15 5.38 -9.59
CA ILE A 70 -1.13 5.50 -8.87
C ILE A 70 -1.68 6.92 -9.05
N ARG A 71 -0.84 7.92 -8.80
CA ARG A 71 -1.17 9.33 -8.93
C ARG A 71 -1.59 9.70 -10.35
N ASP A 72 -0.87 9.20 -11.36
CA ASP A 72 -1.16 9.45 -12.76
C ASP A 72 -2.51 8.81 -13.17
N GLY A 73 -2.78 7.58 -12.74
CA GLY A 73 -4.07 6.92 -13.00
C GLY A 73 -5.28 7.63 -12.34
N ILE A 74 -5.13 8.14 -11.12
CA ILE A 74 -6.17 8.95 -10.46
C ILE A 74 -6.44 10.22 -11.25
N ARG A 75 -5.38 10.91 -11.70
CA ARG A 75 -5.49 12.15 -12.49
C ARG A 75 -6.12 11.91 -13.85
N GLU A 76 -5.75 10.83 -14.55
CA GLU A 76 -6.34 10.42 -15.82
C GLU A 76 -7.84 10.12 -15.71
N ALA A 77 -8.28 9.59 -14.56
CA ALA A 77 -9.70 9.38 -14.27
C ALA A 77 -10.43 10.65 -13.74
N GLY A 78 -9.73 11.79 -13.62
CA GLY A 78 -10.32 13.07 -13.25
C GLY A 78 -10.25 13.42 -11.76
N GLY A 79 -9.74 12.53 -10.91
CA GLY A 79 -9.57 12.74 -9.47
C GLY A 79 -8.37 13.63 -9.10
N ILE A 80 -8.27 13.96 -7.81
CA ILE A 80 -7.12 14.63 -7.19
C ILE A 80 -6.45 13.64 -6.25
N ALA A 81 -5.19 13.31 -6.51
CA ALA A 81 -4.45 12.35 -5.70
C ALA A 81 -3.68 13.04 -4.57
N LEU A 82 -3.87 12.59 -3.33
CA LEU A 82 -3.13 13.01 -2.15
C LEU A 82 -2.45 11.78 -1.51
N GLU A 83 -1.13 11.72 -1.59
CA GLU A 83 -0.34 10.69 -0.91
C GLU A 83 -0.13 11.06 0.56
N PHE A 84 -0.27 10.10 1.46
CA PHE A 84 0.06 10.25 2.87
C PHE A 84 0.67 8.96 3.44
N PRO A 85 1.61 9.07 4.39
CA PRO A 85 2.20 7.89 5.04
C PRO A 85 1.24 7.28 6.06
N VAL A 86 1.39 5.98 6.32
CA VAL A 86 0.77 5.31 7.48
C VAL A 86 1.86 4.80 8.45
N HIS A 87 1.47 4.42 9.67
CA HIS A 87 2.39 3.80 10.64
C HIS A 87 3.16 2.63 9.98
N PRO A 88 4.50 2.63 9.97
CA PRO A 88 5.28 1.63 9.24
C PRO A 88 5.21 0.26 9.93
N ILE A 89 5.09 -0.81 9.15
CA ILE A 89 5.13 -2.18 9.64
C ILE A 89 6.12 -3.00 8.83
N GLN A 90 7.20 -3.45 9.47
CA GLN A 90 8.10 -4.45 8.90
C GLN A 90 8.18 -5.70 9.80
N GLU A 91 7.65 -6.83 9.30
CA GLU A 91 7.48 -8.07 10.07
C GLU A 91 8.80 -8.54 10.70
N SER A 92 9.86 -8.66 9.89
CA SER A 92 11.15 -9.19 10.35
C SER A 92 11.97 -8.22 11.19
N GLY A 93 11.71 -6.92 11.09
CA GLY A 93 12.47 -5.87 11.78
C GLY A 93 11.87 -5.43 13.12
N LYS A 94 10.59 -5.74 13.37
CA LYS A 94 9.85 -5.23 14.53
C LYS A 94 9.94 -6.17 15.74
N ARG A 95 10.32 -5.60 16.88
CA ARG A 95 10.29 -6.26 18.20
C ARG A 95 9.24 -5.59 19.12
N PRO A 96 8.56 -6.33 20.02
CA PRO A 96 8.64 -7.79 20.20
C PRO A 96 7.96 -8.61 19.08
N THR A 97 6.98 -8.02 18.39
CA THR A 97 6.34 -8.59 17.19
C THR A 97 5.60 -7.49 16.43
N ALA A 98 5.54 -7.60 15.10
CA ALA A 98 4.75 -6.70 14.24
C ALA A 98 3.24 -6.83 14.43
N ALA A 99 2.74 -7.87 15.11
CA ALA A 99 1.31 -8.00 15.41
C ALA A 99 0.76 -6.83 16.25
N LEU A 100 1.58 -6.23 17.11
CA LEU A 100 1.21 -5.05 17.89
C LEU A 100 0.88 -3.86 17.00
N ASP A 101 1.65 -3.71 15.91
CA ASP A 101 1.54 -2.56 15.02
C ASP A 101 0.33 -2.67 14.08
N ARG A 102 -0.26 -3.87 13.91
CA ARG A 102 -1.49 -4.05 13.11
C ARG A 102 -2.61 -3.12 13.59
N ASN A 103 -2.88 -3.12 14.89
CA ASN A 103 -3.95 -2.30 15.46
C ASN A 103 -3.55 -0.82 15.53
N LEU A 104 -2.26 -0.52 15.71
CA LEU A 104 -1.78 0.85 15.72
C LEU A 104 -1.88 1.50 14.32
N GLN A 105 -1.47 0.78 13.28
CA GLN A 105 -1.63 1.23 11.89
C GLN A 105 -3.12 1.37 11.54
N TYR A 106 -3.95 0.40 11.93
CA TYR A 106 -5.40 0.49 11.82
C TYR A 106 -5.96 1.78 12.45
N LEU A 107 -5.64 2.05 13.72
CA LEU A 107 -6.13 3.25 14.42
C LEU A 107 -5.67 4.53 13.72
N SER A 108 -4.38 4.60 13.36
CA SER A 108 -3.85 5.78 12.65
C SER A 108 -4.52 6.00 11.30
N LEU A 109 -4.86 4.93 10.58
CA LEU A 109 -5.54 5.01 9.30
C LEU A 109 -6.97 5.51 9.45
N VAL A 110 -7.73 5.00 10.44
CA VAL A 110 -9.10 5.44 10.71
C VAL A 110 -9.14 6.95 10.92
N GLU A 111 -8.25 7.47 11.77
CA GLU A 111 -8.20 8.91 12.07
C GLU A 111 -7.86 9.75 10.83
N VAL A 112 -6.96 9.26 9.96
CA VAL A 112 -6.63 9.99 8.72
C VAL A 112 -7.79 9.97 7.72
N LEU A 113 -8.39 8.79 7.47
CA LEU A 113 -9.47 8.67 6.50
C LEU A 113 -10.72 9.45 6.93
N PHE A 114 -11.04 9.43 8.23
CA PHE A 114 -12.19 10.16 8.76
C PHE A 114 -11.90 11.67 8.91
N GLY A 115 -10.71 12.05 9.39
CA GLY A 115 -10.39 13.44 9.74
C GLY A 115 -10.00 14.36 8.58
N TYR A 116 -9.58 13.81 7.44
CA TYR A 116 -9.11 14.58 6.28
C TYR A 116 -10.08 14.51 5.10
N PRO A 117 -10.05 15.46 4.14
CA PRO A 117 -11.00 15.55 3.03
C PRO A 117 -10.74 14.53 1.91
N LEU A 118 -10.81 13.24 2.23
CA LEU A 118 -10.63 12.12 1.31
C LEU A 118 -11.99 11.50 0.96
N ASP A 119 -12.29 11.38 -0.32
CA ASP A 119 -13.54 10.79 -0.82
C ASP A 119 -13.41 9.29 -1.10
N GLY A 120 -12.17 8.81 -1.30
CA GLY A 120 -11.83 7.41 -1.44
C GLY A 120 -10.34 7.19 -1.19
N VAL A 121 -9.90 5.92 -1.15
CA VAL A 121 -8.51 5.57 -0.83
C VAL A 121 -7.97 4.38 -1.62
N VAL A 122 -6.73 4.52 -2.10
CA VAL A 122 -5.89 3.41 -2.55
C VAL A 122 -5.04 2.93 -1.38
N LEU A 123 -5.25 1.69 -0.96
CA LEU A 123 -4.53 1.05 0.14
C LEU A 123 -3.32 0.31 -0.42
N THR A 124 -2.11 0.86 -0.30
CA THR A 124 -0.92 0.11 -0.70
C THR A 124 -0.64 -0.99 0.33
N THR A 125 -0.53 -2.25 -0.10
CA THR A 125 -0.36 -3.42 0.78
C THR A 125 0.86 -4.24 0.38
N GLY A 126 1.33 -5.09 1.30
CA GLY A 126 2.48 -5.96 1.05
C GLY A 126 2.76 -6.86 2.25
N CYS A 127 3.63 -6.39 3.14
CA CYS A 127 4.08 -7.06 4.35
C CYS A 127 2.90 -7.54 5.21
N ASP A 128 3.09 -8.70 5.85
CA ASP A 128 2.12 -9.48 6.63
C ASP A 128 0.94 -8.70 7.22
N LYS A 129 1.21 -7.76 8.14
CA LYS A 129 0.14 -7.08 8.89
C LYS A 129 -0.43 -5.85 8.20
N THR A 130 0.18 -5.37 7.10
CA THR A 130 -0.30 -4.18 6.38
C THR A 130 -1.65 -4.44 5.74
N THR A 131 -1.81 -5.54 4.99
CA THR A 131 -3.08 -5.86 4.33
C THR A 131 -4.29 -5.87 5.28
N PRO A 132 -4.30 -6.64 6.39
CA PRO A 132 -5.43 -6.61 7.31
C PRO A 132 -5.62 -5.26 8.01
N ALA A 133 -4.55 -4.57 8.43
CA ALA A 133 -4.68 -3.27 9.10
C ALA A 133 -5.34 -2.22 8.19
N MET A 134 -4.93 -2.19 6.92
CA MET A 134 -5.45 -1.27 5.91
C MET A 134 -6.92 -1.57 5.58
N LEU A 135 -7.27 -2.85 5.39
CA LEU A 135 -8.64 -3.27 5.11
C LEU A 135 -9.56 -2.98 6.31
N MET A 136 -9.12 -3.26 7.53
CA MET A 136 -9.88 -2.93 8.74
C MET A 136 -10.14 -1.42 8.84
N GLY A 137 -9.14 -0.58 8.59
CA GLY A 137 -9.29 0.87 8.73
C GLY A 137 -10.24 1.47 7.70
N ALA A 138 -10.13 1.01 6.44
CA ALA A 138 -11.07 1.38 5.39
C ALA A 138 -12.50 0.89 5.69
N ALA A 139 -12.65 -0.35 6.16
CA ALA A 139 -13.97 -0.90 6.52
C ALA A 139 -14.64 -0.15 7.69
N THR A 140 -13.86 0.31 8.66
CA THR A 140 -14.39 1.12 9.78
C THR A 140 -14.90 2.48 9.33
N VAL A 141 -14.22 3.13 8.38
CA VAL A 141 -14.60 4.47 7.89
C VAL A 141 -15.66 4.41 6.78
N ASP A 142 -15.77 3.27 6.09
CA ASP A 142 -16.77 2.99 5.06
C ASP A 142 -16.78 4.02 3.91
N ILE A 143 -15.58 4.29 3.37
CA ILE A 143 -15.40 5.07 2.13
C ILE A 143 -14.90 4.16 1.00
N PRO A 144 -15.16 4.51 -0.28
CA PRO A 144 -14.64 3.79 -1.43
C PRO A 144 -13.14 3.47 -1.29
N ALA A 145 -12.79 2.19 -1.31
CA ALA A 145 -11.44 1.73 -1.07
C ALA A 145 -11.03 0.60 -2.03
N ILE A 146 -9.76 0.63 -2.44
CA ILE A 146 -9.16 -0.41 -3.27
C ILE A 146 -7.75 -0.73 -2.75
N ALA A 147 -7.44 -2.00 -2.54
CA ALA A 147 -6.07 -2.36 -2.16
C ALA A 147 -5.18 -2.68 -3.38
N LEU A 148 -3.93 -2.28 -3.30
CA LEU A 148 -2.91 -2.52 -4.30
C LEU A 148 -1.73 -3.25 -3.66
N SER A 149 -1.61 -4.53 -3.97
CA SER A 149 -0.48 -5.34 -3.50
C SER A 149 0.82 -4.90 -4.16
N GLY A 150 1.92 -4.88 -3.40
CA GLY A 150 3.27 -4.70 -3.93
C GLY A 150 3.82 -5.94 -4.66
N GLY A 151 3.24 -7.11 -4.41
CA GLY A 151 3.64 -8.38 -5.02
C GLY A 151 4.83 -9.06 -4.33
N PRO A 152 5.00 -10.38 -4.55
CA PRO A 152 6.10 -11.13 -3.98
C PRO A 152 7.42 -10.82 -4.67
N MET A 153 8.52 -11.11 -3.97
CA MET A 153 9.85 -11.17 -4.56
C MET A 153 9.93 -12.25 -5.65
N LEU A 154 10.95 -12.15 -6.50
CA LEU A 154 11.32 -13.21 -7.46
C LEU A 154 11.80 -14.47 -6.73
N ASN A 155 11.86 -15.60 -7.45
CA ASN A 155 12.39 -16.86 -6.91
C ASN A 155 13.87 -16.71 -6.54
N GLY A 156 14.21 -17.09 -5.30
CA GLY A 156 15.60 -17.27 -4.86
C GLY A 156 16.10 -18.68 -5.20
N TYR A 157 17.42 -18.86 -5.27
CA TYR A 157 18.04 -20.14 -5.55
C TYR A 157 19.27 -20.36 -4.67
N TRP A 158 19.43 -21.57 -4.15
CA TRP A 158 20.63 -21.99 -3.44
C TRP A 158 21.01 -23.41 -3.85
N ARG A 159 22.30 -23.63 -4.19
CA ARG A 159 22.82 -24.91 -4.70
C ARG A 159 21.96 -25.51 -5.84
N GLY A 160 21.48 -24.64 -6.74
CA GLY A 160 20.64 -25.02 -7.88
C GLY A 160 19.19 -25.39 -7.54
N LYS A 161 18.76 -25.28 -6.27
CA LYS A 161 17.39 -25.55 -5.82
C LYS A 161 16.67 -24.26 -5.47
N LEU A 162 15.34 -24.27 -5.55
CA LEU A 162 14.52 -23.13 -5.15
C LEU A 162 14.67 -22.85 -3.65
N ALA A 163 14.90 -21.59 -3.32
CA ALA A 163 15.02 -21.09 -1.95
C ALA A 163 13.94 -20.03 -1.69
N GLY A 164 12.87 -20.44 -1.02
CA GLY A 164 11.76 -19.56 -0.66
C GLY A 164 12.06 -18.75 0.60
N SER A 165 11.75 -17.45 0.56
CA SER A 165 11.85 -16.55 1.71
C SER A 165 10.92 -17.00 2.84
N GLY A 166 11.42 -16.98 4.07
CA GLY A 166 10.77 -17.56 5.25
C GLY A 166 11.01 -19.05 5.40
N THR A 167 10.77 -19.87 4.37
CA THR A 167 11.01 -21.33 4.44
C THR A 167 12.48 -21.68 4.53
N ILE A 168 13.35 -20.95 3.80
CA ILE A 168 14.79 -21.19 3.78
C ILE A 168 15.43 -20.96 5.14
N LEU A 169 14.90 -20.02 5.94
CA LEU A 169 15.39 -19.73 7.27
C LEU A 169 15.23 -20.95 8.20
N TRP A 170 14.13 -21.69 8.07
CA TRP A 170 13.91 -22.90 8.84
C TRP A 170 14.83 -24.02 8.42
N GLU A 171 15.11 -24.14 7.13
CA GLU A 171 16.04 -25.16 6.63
C GLU A 171 17.49 -24.85 7.02
N ALA A 172 17.92 -23.59 6.88
CA ALA A 172 19.24 -23.14 7.33
C ALA A 172 19.46 -23.43 8.82
N ARG A 173 18.42 -23.29 9.66
CA ARG A 173 18.51 -23.62 11.09
C ARG A 173 18.78 -25.10 11.35
N LYS A 174 18.23 -26.00 10.52
CA LYS A 174 18.51 -27.44 10.64
C LYS A 174 19.95 -27.74 10.24
N LEU A 175 20.37 -27.23 9.09
CA LEU A 175 21.73 -27.42 8.57
C LEU A 175 22.79 -26.91 9.56
N LEU A 176 22.56 -25.75 10.17
CA LEU A 176 23.46 -25.21 11.20
C LEU A 176 23.49 -26.10 12.45
N ALA A 177 22.34 -26.62 12.89
CA ALA A 177 22.27 -27.52 14.03
C ALA A 177 22.92 -28.90 13.76
N GLU A 178 22.92 -29.34 12.50
CA GLU A 178 23.61 -30.55 12.03
C GLU A 178 25.12 -30.34 11.81
N GLY A 179 25.59 -29.08 11.80
CA GLY A 179 26.98 -28.73 11.54
C GLY A 179 27.39 -28.78 10.06
N GLU A 180 26.41 -28.78 9.15
CA GLU A 180 26.61 -28.84 7.70
C GLU A 180 26.92 -27.47 7.07
N ILE A 181 26.58 -26.39 7.77
CA ILE A 181 26.90 -25.00 7.40
C ILE A 181 27.39 -24.26 8.65
N ASP A 182 28.16 -23.19 8.44
CA ASP A 182 28.56 -22.28 9.52
C ASP A 182 27.64 -21.04 9.61
N ASP A 183 27.91 -20.16 10.58
CA ASP A 183 27.12 -18.95 10.82
C ASP A 183 27.13 -18.00 9.61
N GLU A 184 28.23 -17.93 8.86
CA GLU A 184 28.37 -17.03 7.71
C GLU A 184 27.58 -17.57 6.51
N GLU A 185 27.71 -18.87 6.22
CA GLU A 185 26.92 -19.53 5.18
C GLU A 185 25.42 -19.48 5.53
N PHE A 186 25.04 -19.57 6.80
CA PHE A 186 23.65 -19.36 7.24
C PHE A 186 23.14 -17.97 6.86
N ILE A 187 23.89 -16.91 7.19
CA ILE A 187 23.50 -15.54 6.91
C ILE A 187 23.39 -15.32 5.40
N GLN A 188 24.40 -15.74 4.65
CA GLN A 188 24.46 -15.55 3.21
C GLN A 188 23.34 -16.32 2.49
N LEU A 189 23.05 -17.56 2.91
CA LEU A 189 21.94 -18.36 2.39
C LEU A 189 20.60 -17.64 2.51
N VAL A 190 20.31 -17.07 3.69
CA VAL A 190 19.03 -16.38 3.93
C VAL A 190 18.96 -15.07 3.15
N ALA A 191 20.07 -14.34 3.05
CA ALA A 191 20.15 -13.09 2.28
C ALA A 191 19.98 -13.33 0.77
N ASP A 192 20.63 -14.36 0.21
CA ASP A 192 20.56 -14.71 -1.22
C ASP A 192 19.16 -15.19 -1.64
N ALA A 193 18.38 -15.70 -0.69
CA ALA A 193 16.98 -16.05 -0.91
C ALA A 193 16.02 -14.83 -1.00
N THR A 194 16.55 -13.61 -0.88
CA THR A 194 15.80 -12.34 -1.06
C THR A 194 16.29 -11.55 -2.28
N PRO A 195 15.99 -11.99 -3.52
CA PRO A 195 16.66 -11.53 -4.73
C PRO A 195 16.12 -10.22 -5.35
N SER A 196 14.97 -9.71 -4.88
CA SER A 196 14.32 -8.55 -5.47
C SER A 196 13.50 -7.76 -4.44
N PRO A 197 13.04 -6.54 -4.77
CA PRO A 197 11.98 -5.89 -4.00
C PRO A 197 10.69 -6.74 -3.99
N GLY A 198 9.93 -6.63 -2.90
CA GLY A 198 8.66 -7.34 -2.70
C GLY A 198 8.57 -8.00 -1.33
N HIS A 199 7.41 -8.58 -1.02
CA HIS A 199 7.22 -9.38 0.19
C HIS A 199 7.64 -10.84 -0.03
N CYS A 200 7.58 -11.68 1.02
CA CYS A 200 7.93 -13.10 0.95
C CYS A 200 7.32 -13.79 -0.29
N ASN A 201 8.16 -14.55 -1.02
CA ASN A 201 7.81 -15.24 -2.27
C ASN A 201 7.25 -16.66 -2.07
N THR A 202 6.96 -17.02 -0.81
CA THR A 202 6.29 -18.26 -0.43
C THR A 202 4.81 -17.98 -0.16
N MET A 203 4.02 -19.04 0.07
CA MET A 203 2.65 -18.92 0.60
C MET A 203 2.64 -18.61 2.11
N GLY A 204 3.39 -17.57 2.50
CA GLY A 204 3.37 -17.01 3.84
C GLY A 204 2.17 -16.07 4.05
N THR A 205 2.19 -15.34 5.17
CA THR A 205 1.10 -14.43 5.53
C THR A 205 0.87 -13.35 4.48
N ALA A 206 1.93 -12.67 4.01
CA ALA A 206 1.80 -11.62 3.00
C ALA A 206 1.03 -12.09 1.75
N THR A 207 1.46 -13.17 1.11
CA THR A 207 0.79 -13.73 -0.06
C THR A 207 -0.64 -14.16 0.26
N THR A 208 -0.84 -14.87 1.39
CA THR A 208 -2.17 -15.31 1.82
C THR A 208 -3.14 -14.14 2.01
N MET A 209 -2.72 -13.09 2.72
CA MET A 209 -3.58 -11.93 2.99
C MET A 209 -3.87 -11.12 1.73
N ASN A 210 -2.92 -11.00 0.81
CA ASN A 210 -3.18 -10.33 -0.47
C ASN A 210 -4.13 -11.16 -1.36
N SER A 211 -4.01 -12.49 -1.37
CA SER A 211 -4.98 -13.37 -2.04
C SER A 211 -6.38 -13.27 -1.43
N LEU A 212 -6.47 -13.17 -0.09
CA LEU A 212 -7.75 -12.94 0.60
C LEU A 212 -8.36 -11.59 0.24
N ALA A 213 -7.54 -10.54 0.12
CA ALA A 213 -8.01 -9.22 -0.27
C ALA A 213 -8.63 -9.23 -1.68
N GLU A 214 -8.04 -9.96 -2.62
CA GLU A 214 -8.59 -10.17 -3.97
C GLU A 214 -9.87 -11.00 -3.94
N ALA A 215 -9.92 -12.08 -3.14
CA ALA A 215 -11.08 -12.96 -3.04
C ALA A 215 -12.31 -12.28 -2.40
N TRP A 216 -12.12 -11.36 -1.46
CA TRP A 216 -13.21 -10.76 -0.67
C TRP A 216 -13.97 -9.63 -1.39
N ALA A 217 -13.73 -9.44 -2.69
CA ALA A 217 -14.37 -8.43 -3.55
C ALA A 217 -14.10 -6.95 -3.19
N CYS A 218 -13.15 -6.67 -2.29
CA CYS A 218 -12.38 -5.43 -2.45
C CYS A 218 -11.58 -5.62 -3.75
N PRO A 219 -11.63 -4.73 -4.76
CA PRO A 219 -10.97 -4.96 -6.04
C PRO A 219 -9.44 -4.89 -5.93
N CYS A 220 -8.83 -5.79 -5.16
CA CYS A 220 -7.39 -5.96 -5.05
C CYS A 220 -6.92 -6.81 -6.22
N ARG A 221 -6.04 -6.28 -7.06
CA ARG A 221 -5.27 -7.09 -8.00
C ARG A 221 -3.85 -7.19 -7.47
N ALA A 222 -3.35 -8.41 -7.30
CA ALA A 222 -1.94 -8.62 -7.00
C ALA A 222 -1.09 -7.97 -8.10
N ALA A 223 -0.17 -7.06 -7.75
CA ALA A 223 0.82 -6.64 -8.73
C ALA A 223 1.68 -7.86 -9.09
N PRO A 224 1.97 -8.09 -10.40
CA PRO A 224 2.90 -9.13 -10.78
C PRO A 224 4.27 -8.85 -10.11
N PRO A 225 5.10 -9.90 -9.90
CA PRO A 225 6.42 -9.73 -9.33
C PRO A 225 7.18 -8.62 -10.05
N PHE A 226 7.87 -7.77 -9.30
CA PHE A 226 8.59 -6.65 -9.90
C PHE A 226 9.71 -7.15 -10.81
N GLN A 227 9.49 -7.08 -12.12
CA GLN A 227 10.50 -7.38 -13.12
C GLN A 227 11.18 -6.08 -13.54
N ARG A 228 12.44 -5.91 -13.15
CA ARG A 228 13.28 -4.73 -13.46
C ARG A 228 13.44 -4.45 -14.98
N HIS A 229 13.01 -5.36 -15.86
CA HIS A 229 13.32 -5.36 -17.30
C HIS A 229 12.13 -5.18 -18.26
N THR A 230 10.87 -5.07 -17.81
CA THR A 230 9.76 -4.84 -18.76
C THR A 230 9.63 -3.35 -19.08
N LYS A 231 10.01 -2.95 -20.31
CA LYS A 231 9.81 -1.60 -20.88
C LYS A 231 8.32 -1.20 -20.98
N SER A 232 7.40 -2.15 -20.83
CA SER A 232 5.95 -1.95 -20.76
C SER A 232 5.40 -2.73 -19.57
N ALA A 233 5.54 -2.19 -18.37
CA ALA A 233 4.83 -2.72 -17.21
C ALA A 233 3.31 -2.49 -17.38
N PRO A 234 2.45 -3.47 -17.03
CA PRO A 234 1.01 -3.38 -17.25
C PRO A 234 0.42 -2.12 -16.61
N LYS A 235 -0.61 -1.54 -17.25
CA LYS A 235 -1.37 -0.42 -16.67
C LYS A 235 -1.95 -0.88 -15.33
N LEU A 236 -1.60 -0.19 -14.25
CA LEU A 236 -2.16 -0.46 -12.94
C LEU A 236 -3.68 -0.19 -12.99
N PRO A 237 -4.51 -1.02 -12.34
CA PRO A 237 -5.96 -0.91 -12.35
C PRO A 237 -6.41 0.24 -11.42
N ILE A 238 -6.11 1.48 -11.80
CA ILE A 238 -6.34 2.67 -10.94
C ILE A 238 -7.65 3.38 -11.28
N LYS A 239 -8.16 3.25 -12.51
CA LYS A 239 -9.48 3.78 -12.91
C LYS A 239 -10.62 3.41 -11.94
N PRO A 240 -10.68 2.18 -11.39
CA PRO A 240 -11.69 1.82 -10.42
C PRO A 240 -11.70 2.70 -9.17
N ALA A 241 -10.57 3.26 -8.70
CA ALA A 241 -10.53 4.04 -7.45
C ALA A 241 -11.32 5.36 -7.52
N VAL A 242 -11.50 5.91 -8.72
CA VAL A 242 -12.27 7.15 -8.97
C VAL A 242 -13.70 6.85 -9.39
N GLU A 243 -13.94 5.65 -9.95
CA GLU A 243 -15.26 5.21 -10.42
C GLU A 243 -16.10 4.52 -9.32
N LEU A 244 -15.47 4.00 -8.26
CA LEU A 244 -16.10 3.47 -7.04
C LEU A 244 -16.73 4.58 -6.20
#